data_AF-A0A960W6T8-F1
#
_entry.id   AF-A0A960W6T8-F1
#
_cell.length_a   1.000
_cell.length_b   1.000
_cell.length_c   1.000
_cell.angle_alpha   90.00
_cell.angle_beta   90.00
_cell.angle_gamma   90.00
#
_symmetry.space_group_name_H-M   'P 1'
#
loop_
_entity.id
_entity.type
_entity.pdbx_description
1 polymer ?
#
loop_
_entity_poly.entity_id
_entity_poly.type
_entity_poly.pdbx_seq_one_letter_code
_entity_poly.pdbx_strand_id
1 'polypeptide(L)'
;MIDKKLEYQIVEFSEFLALWQKCGSLILKASANQDLTPEDEQEYARLKAEIAKKYGLLLQSIRFDNNLYDKSFDILTQYTLLQDIKELSGGMAKRLSSTWNTSFIEFQKLMGALEENRIQLARINGLTVFLKKLFWNPLAMLIYLVTLLLIVYVVVMKTLESSNILSDKYF
;
A
#
# COMPACT_ATOMS: atom_id res chain seq x y z
N MET A 1 12.40 -13.85 -4.49
CA MET A 1 13.47 -12.84 -4.30
C MET A 1 12.75 -11.54 -3.98
N ILE A 2 13.01 -10.93 -2.82
CA ILE A 2 12.34 -9.68 -2.43
C ILE A 2 12.66 -8.63 -3.49
N ASP A 3 11.64 -7.98 -4.04
CA ASP A 3 11.84 -6.90 -5.00
C ASP A 3 12.46 -5.71 -4.25
N LYS A 4 13.77 -5.53 -4.40
CA LYS A 4 14.53 -4.46 -3.75
C LYS A 4 13.99 -3.07 -4.10
N LYS A 5 13.40 -2.91 -5.29
CA LYS A 5 12.82 -1.64 -5.72
C LYS A 5 11.54 -1.35 -4.95
N LEU A 6 10.68 -2.36 -4.76
CA LEU A 6 9.45 -2.21 -4.01
C LEU A 6 9.71 -1.91 -2.53
N GLU A 7 10.65 -2.61 -1.90
CA GLU A 7 11.03 -2.32 -0.50
C GLU A 7 11.57 -0.90 -0.36
N TYR A 8 12.43 -0.46 -1.28
CA TYR A 8 12.93 0.91 -1.30
C TYR A 8 11.79 1.94 -1.45
N GLN A 9 10.83 1.68 -2.34
CA GLN A 9 9.66 2.55 -2.51
C GLN A 9 8.80 2.63 -1.24
N ILE A 10 8.59 1.51 -0.56
CA ILE A 10 7.82 1.48 0.71
C ILE A 10 8.54 2.29 1.78
N VAL A 11 9.85 2.13 1.93
CA VAL A 11 10.63 2.90 2.92
C VAL A 11 10.57 4.40 2.60
N GLU A 12 10.86 4.81 1.37
CA GLU A 12 10.84 6.22 0.97
C GLU A 12 9.45 6.85 1.15
N PHE A 13 8.40 6.11 0.80
CA PHE A 13 7.03 6.59 0.93
C PHE A 13 6.58 6.68 2.40
N SER A 14 7.12 5.81 3.29
CA SER A 14 6.84 5.82 4.73
C SER A 14 7.46 7.04 5.38
N GLU A 15 8.71 7.34 5.03
CA GLU A 15 9.39 8.55 5.48
C GLU A 15 8.68 9.82 5.00
N PHE A 16 8.22 9.84 3.75
CA PHE A 16 7.40 10.94 3.23
C PHE A 16 6.11 11.13 4.03
N LEU A 17 5.37 10.04 4.31
CA LEU A 17 4.15 10.08 5.10
C LEU A 17 4.38 10.62 6.51
N ALA A 18 5.50 10.26 7.14
CA ALA A 18 5.87 10.78 8.45
C ALA A 18 6.12 12.30 8.43
N LEU A 19 6.81 12.80 7.41
CA LEU A 19 7.01 14.24 7.22
C LEU A 19 5.69 14.96 6.97
N TRP A 20 4.84 14.39 6.10
CA TRP A 20 3.51 14.92 5.81
C TRP A 20 2.65 15.01 7.08
N GLN A 21 2.63 13.96 7.90
CA GLN A 21 1.89 13.97 9.16
C GLN A 21 2.39 15.06 10.13
N LYS A 22 3.72 15.20 10.26
CA LYS A 22 4.31 16.25 11.12
C LYS A 22 3.95 17.64 10.63
N CYS A 23 4.09 17.92 9.33
CA CYS A 23 3.71 19.21 8.75
C CYS A 23 2.22 19.50 8.95
N GLY A 24 1.37 18.49 8.77
CA GLY A 24 -0.06 18.57 9.03
C GLY A 24 -0.40 18.97 10.46
N SER A 25 0.34 18.46 11.44
CA SER A 25 0.10 18.81 12.85
C SER A 25 0.31 20.31 13.11
N LEU A 26 1.31 20.93 12.48
CA LEU A 26 1.55 22.37 12.55
C LEU A 26 0.45 23.16 11.85
N ILE A 27 0.03 22.72 10.67
CA ILE A 27 -1.08 23.34 9.91
C ILE A 27 -2.38 23.30 10.73
N LEU A 28 -2.68 22.17 11.37
CA LEU A 28 -3.86 22.01 12.21
C LEU A 28 -3.77 22.88 13.48
N LYS A 29 -2.59 22.97 14.10
CA LYS A 29 -2.32 23.87 15.23
C LYS A 29 -2.62 25.33 14.86
N ALA A 30 -2.10 25.80 13.73
CA ALA A 30 -2.34 27.14 13.22
C ALA A 30 -3.82 27.38 12.88
N SER A 31 -4.45 26.42 12.19
CA SER A 31 -5.87 26.48 11.81
C SER A 31 -6.82 26.51 13.02
N ALA A 32 -6.38 25.97 14.16
CA ALA A 32 -7.12 25.99 15.42
C ALA A 32 -6.89 27.29 16.24
N ASN A 33 -6.22 28.30 15.68
CA ASN A 33 -5.85 29.55 16.35
C ASN A 33 -5.02 29.35 17.63
N GLN A 34 -4.27 28.26 17.73
CA GLN A 34 -3.36 28.04 18.85
C GLN A 34 -2.14 28.98 18.75
N ASP A 35 -1.42 29.13 19.86
CA ASP A 35 -0.20 29.93 19.90
C ASP A 35 0.90 29.27 19.06
N LEU A 36 1.49 30.05 18.18
CA LEU A 36 2.58 29.64 17.29
C LEU A 36 3.86 30.25 17.81
N THR A 37 4.92 29.46 17.91
CA THR A 37 6.25 29.94 18.29
C THR A 37 7.13 30.14 17.06
N PRO A 38 8.21 30.93 17.16
CA PRO A 38 9.19 31.04 16.07
C PRO A 38 9.79 29.70 15.64
N GLU A 39 9.91 28.75 16.58
CA GLU A 39 10.39 27.39 16.31
C GLU A 39 9.39 26.59 15.45
N ASP A 40 8.08 26.75 15.68
CA ASP A 40 7.05 26.11 14.85
C ASP A 40 7.16 26.58 13.39
N GLU A 41 7.40 27.88 13.19
CA GLU A 41 7.54 28.51 11.87
C GLU A 41 8.80 28.00 11.15
N GLN A 42 9.93 27.92 11.88
CA GLN A 42 11.16 27.37 11.34
C GLN A 42 11.02 25.88 10.99
N GLU A 43 10.33 25.11 11.85
CA GLU A 43 10.07 23.70 11.59
C GLU A 43 9.14 23.51 10.39
N TYR A 44 8.10 24.33 10.25
CA TYR A 44 7.21 24.32 9.11
C TYR A 44 7.95 24.55 7.79
N ALA A 45 8.80 25.58 7.73
CA ALA A 45 9.62 25.87 6.56
C ALA A 45 10.56 24.71 6.20
N ARG A 46 11.21 24.10 7.21
CA ARG A 46 12.06 22.93 7.03
C ARG A 46 11.28 21.73 6.48
N LEU A 47 10.16 21.39 7.11
CA LEU A 47 9.33 20.26 6.72
C LEU A 47 8.81 20.42 5.28
N LYS A 48 8.42 21.64 4.89
CA LYS A 48 8.03 21.94 3.51
C LYS A 48 9.13 21.62 2.50
N ALA A 49 10.35 22.08 2.76
CA ALA A 49 11.47 21.83 1.86
C ALA A 49 11.79 20.33 1.74
N GLU A 50 11.77 19.60 2.87
CA GLU A 50 11.98 18.15 2.88
C GLU A 50 10.87 17.39 2.15
N ILE A 51 9.61 17.75 2.38
CA ILE A 51 8.45 17.19 1.69
C ILE A 51 8.54 17.43 0.19
N ALA A 52 8.86 18.66 -0.24
CA ALA A 52 8.97 19.00 -1.65
C ALA A 52 10.04 18.18 -2.37
N LYS A 53 11.20 18.03 -1.72
CA LYS A 53 12.29 17.19 -2.23
C LYS A 53 11.86 15.72 -2.37
N LYS A 54 11.25 15.14 -1.32
CA LYS A 54 10.84 13.73 -1.35
C LYS A 54 9.66 13.48 -2.30
N TYR A 55 8.72 14.40 -2.39
CA TYR A 55 7.59 14.31 -3.31
C TYR A 55 8.04 14.22 -4.78
N GLY A 56 9.01 15.06 -5.18
CA GLY A 56 9.58 15.01 -6.54
C GLY A 56 10.25 13.68 -6.85
N LEU A 57 10.95 13.08 -5.88
CA LEU A 57 11.57 11.74 -6.04
C LEU A 57 10.51 10.63 -6.12
N LEU A 58 9.45 10.75 -5.32
CA LEU A 58 8.36 9.77 -5.28
C LEU A 58 7.56 9.75 -6.58
N LEU A 59 7.23 10.91 -7.15
CA LEU A 59 6.57 11.02 -8.47
C LEU A 59 7.36 10.33 -9.59
N GLN A 60 8.69 10.33 -9.53
CA GLN A 60 9.52 9.64 -10.52
C GLN A 60 9.54 8.13 -10.30
N SER A 61 9.43 7.68 -9.05
CA SER A 61 9.59 6.27 -8.67
C SER A 61 8.28 5.48 -8.72
N ILE A 62 7.15 6.09 -8.37
CA ILE A 62 5.82 5.50 -8.32
C ILE A 62 5.00 6.18 -9.42
N ARG A 63 4.47 5.40 -10.37
CA ARG A 63 3.57 5.94 -11.41
C ARG A 63 2.24 6.33 -10.76
N PHE A 64 2.19 7.53 -10.18
CA PHE A 64 0.98 8.09 -9.59
C PHE A 64 0.01 8.55 -10.68
N ASP A 65 -1.28 8.47 -10.36
CA ASP A 65 -2.34 9.08 -11.17
C ASP A 65 -2.40 10.59 -10.84
N ASN A 66 -1.91 11.43 -11.76
CA ASN A 66 -1.46 12.81 -11.48
C ASN A 66 -2.51 13.77 -10.86
N ASN A 67 -3.81 13.50 -10.94
CA ASN A 67 -4.86 14.50 -10.65
C ASN A 67 -5.16 14.77 -9.16
N LEU A 68 -4.91 13.84 -8.24
CA LEU A 68 -5.25 14.00 -6.82
C LEU A 68 -4.15 14.69 -6.01
N TYR A 69 -2.91 14.59 -6.49
CA TYR A 69 -1.73 14.93 -5.71
C TYR A 69 -1.32 16.39 -5.87
N ASP A 70 -1.58 16.98 -7.04
CA ASP A 70 -1.30 18.39 -7.32
C ASP A 70 -2.03 19.33 -6.33
N LYS A 71 -3.33 19.11 -6.09
CA LYS A 71 -4.12 19.98 -5.18
C LYS A 71 -3.62 19.98 -3.74
N SER A 72 -3.06 18.87 -3.28
CA SER A 72 -2.57 18.74 -1.90
C SER A 72 -1.20 19.37 -1.76
N PHE A 73 -0.39 19.28 -2.81
CA PHE A 73 0.91 19.94 -2.87
C PHE A 73 0.77 21.45 -3.08
N ASP A 74 -0.27 21.90 -3.80
CA ASP A 74 -0.61 23.31 -3.96
C ASP A 74 -0.86 24.02 -2.63
N ILE A 75 -1.36 23.30 -1.62
CA ILE A 75 -1.51 23.86 -0.27
C ILE A 75 -0.16 24.27 0.32
N LEU A 76 0.88 23.44 0.12
CA LEU A 76 2.21 23.73 0.61
C LEU A 76 2.86 24.90 -0.14
N THR A 77 2.51 25.12 -1.40
CA THR A 77 3.05 26.25 -2.17
C THR A 77 2.28 27.54 -1.91
N GLN A 78 0.97 27.45 -1.61
CA GLN A 78 0.11 28.61 -1.41
C GLN A 78 0.39 29.36 -0.10
N TYR A 79 0.66 28.65 1.00
CA TYR A 79 0.91 29.25 2.30
C TYR A 79 2.39 29.17 2.63
N THR A 80 3.08 30.31 2.63
CA THR A 80 4.53 30.34 2.85
C THR A 80 4.85 30.21 4.32
N LEU A 81 4.08 30.90 5.17
CA LEU A 81 4.23 30.93 6.61
C LEU A 81 3.07 30.22 7.31
N LEU A 82 3.33 29.68 8.49
CA LEU A 82 2.34 29.11 9.38
C LEU A 82 1.40 30.21 9.93
N GLN A 83 1.94 31.41 10.12
CA GLN A 83 1.16 32.60 10.47
C GLN A 83 0.08 32.93 9.42
N ASP A 84 0.38 32.79 8.12
CA ASP A 84 -0.60 33.02 7.04
C ASP A 84 -1.82 32.10 7.19
N ILE A 85 -1.58 30.87 7.68
CA ILE A 85 -2.63 29.87 7.91
C ILE A 85 -3.48 30.24 9.13
N LYS A 86 -2.87 30.78 10.19
CA LYS A 86 -3.59 31.26 11.38
C LYS A 86 -4.52 32.43 11.06
N GLU A 87 -4.13 33.28 10.11
CA GLU A 87 -4.91 34.45 9.69
C GLU A 87 -6.09 34.09 8.75
N LEU A 88 -6.21 32.84 8.34
CA LEU A 88 -7.34 32.38 7.54
C LEU A 88 -8.66 32.52 8.30
N SER A 89 -9.71 32.90 7.56
CA SER A 89 -11.07 32.82 8.08
C SER A 89 -11.41 31.37 8.49
N GLY A 90 -12.22 31.19 9.52
CA GLY A 90 -12.53 29.84 10.04
C GLY A 90 -13.08 28.87 8.98
N GLY A 91 -13.80 29.39 7.97
CA GLY A 91 -14.25 28.59 6.82
C GLY A 91 -13.11 28.12 5.92
N MET A 92 -12.11 28.98 5.66
CA MET A 92 -10.91 28.62 4.89
C MET A 92 -9.99 27.68 5.66
N ALA A 93 -9.75 27.94 6.95
CA ALA A 93 -8.96 27.06 7.83
C ALA A 93 -9.56 25.65 7.93
N LYS A 94 -10.89 25.53 8.00
CA LYS A 94 -11.58 24.23 7.99
C LYS A 94 -11.44 23.51 6.65
N ARG A 95 -11.54 24.22 5.52
CA ARG A 95 -11.33 23.64 4.19
C ARG A 95 -9.90 23.15 4.03
N LEU A 96 -8.92 23.95 4.44
CA LEU A 96 -7.51 23.59 4.44
C LEU A 96 -7.27 22.30 5.23
N SER A 97 -7.73 22.26 6.48
CA SER A 97 -7.65 21.08 7.34
C SER A 97 -8.31 19.85 6.70
N SER A 98 -9.48 20.04 6.05
CA SER A 98 -10.19 18.97 5.35
C SER A 98 -9.37 18.43 4.18
N THR A 99 -8.86 19.30 3.31
CA THR A 99 -8.05 18.89 2.15
C THR A 99 -6.78 18.20 2.60
N TRP A 100 -6.12 18.72 3.64
CA TRP A 100 -4.95 18.08 4.22
C TRP A 100 -5.24 16.66 4.70
N ASN A 101 -6.31 16.47 5.47
CA ASN A 101 -6.69 15.14 5.97
C ASN A 101 -7.08 14.19 4.83
N THR A 102 -7.80 14.69 3.82
CA THR A 102 -8.11 13.89 2.62
C THR A 102 -6.84 13.42 1.93
N SER A 103 -5.85 14.30 1.73
CA SER A 103 -4.57 13.93 1.13
C SER A 103 -3.83 12.85 1.92
N PHE A 104 -3.82 12.96 3.25
CA PHE A 104 -3.19 11.99 4.13
C PHE A 104 -3.86 10.61 4.04
N ILE A 105 -5.19 10.57 3.99
CA ILE A 105 -5.94 9.30 3.81
C ILE A 105 -5.59 8.65 2.46
N GLU A 106 -5.53 9.42 1.38
CA GLU A 106 -5.18 8.90 0.06
C GLU A 106 -3.74 8.36 0.03
N PHE A 107 -2.78 9.07 0.65
CA PHE A 107 -1.42 8.55 0.81
C PHE A 107 -1.37 7.27 1.63
N GLN A 108 -2.14 7.17 2.72
CA GLN A 108 -2.22 5.94 3.52
C GLN A 108 -2.78 4.75 2.73
N LYS A 109 -3.82 4.97 1.91
CA LYS A 109 -4.36 3.93 1.02
C LYS A 109 -3.30 3.44 0.03
N LEU A 110 -2.52 4.37 -0.54
CA LEU A 110 -1.46 4.01 -1.48
C LEU A 110 -0.34 3.23 -0.80
N MET A 111 0.04 3.60 0.42
CA MET A 111 0.98 2.81 1.21
C MET A 111 0.45 1.38 1.42
N GLY A 112 -0.81 1.24 1.81
CA GLY A 112 -1.46 -0.06 1.96
C GLY A 112 -1.42 -0.89 0.68
N ALA A 113 -1.64 -0.28 -0.49
CA ALA A 113 -1.53 -0.96 -1.77
C ALA A 113 -0.09 -1.43 -2.09
N LEU A 114 0.93 -0.64 -1.74
CA LEU A 114 2.34 -1.04 -1.89
C LEU A 114 2.70 -2.21 -0.96
N GLU A 115 2.25 -2.17 0.30
CA GLU A 115 2.43 -3.26 1.26
C GLU A 115 1.70 -4.53 0.84
N GLU A 116 0.49 -4.42 0.30
CA GLU A 116 -0.25 -5.56 -0.24
C GLU A 116 0.51 -6.20 -1.41
N ASN A 117 1.01 -5.39 -2.35
CA ASN A 117 1.85 -5.87 -3.46
C ASN A 117 3.09 -6.62 -2.95
N ARG A 118 3.72 -6.14 -1.89
CA ARG A 118 4.87 -6.81 -1.25
C ARG A 118 4.48 -8.19 -0.72
N ILE A 119 3.33 -8.30 -0.04
CA ILE A 119 2.81 -9.57 0.49
C ILE A 119 2.48 -10.54 -0.67
N GLN A 120 1.83 -10.06 -1.73
CA GLN A 120 1.49 -10.89 -2.88
C GLN A 120 2.75 -11.44 -3.59
N LEU A 121 3.77 -10.59 -3.80
CA LEU A 121 5.05 -11.01 -4.38
C LEU A 121 5.79 -12.02 -3.49
N ALA A 122 5.74 -11.86 -2.17
CA ALA A 122 6.31 -12.83 -1.24
C ALA A 122 5.60 -14.19 -1.33
N ARG A 123 4.27 -14.21 -1.42
CA ARG A 123 3.46 -15.43 -1.53
C ARG A 123 3.72 -16.19 -2.83
N ILE A 124 3.74 -15.48 -3.97
CA ILE A 124 4.02 -16.09 -5.29
C ILE A 124 5.43 -16.68 -5.29
N ASN A 125 6.44 -15.93 -4.83
CA ASN A 125 7.80 -16.43 -4.74
C ASN A 125 7.90 -17.70 -3.88
N GLY A 126 7.21 -17.77 -2.75
CA GLY A 126 7.18 -18.96 -1.89
C GLY A 126 6.60 -20.19 -2.60
N LEU A 127 5.45 -20.02 -3.28
CA LEU A 127 4.81 -21.08 -4.06
C LEU A 127 5.67 -21.52 -5.24
N THR A 128 6.24 -20.60 -6.01
CA THR A 128 7.10 -20.92 -7.16
C THR A 128 8.37 -21.63 -6.72
N VAL A 129 9.00 -21.21 -5.61
CA VAL A 129 10.19 -21.90 -5.07
C VAL A 129 9.83 -23.30 -4.58
N PHE A 130 8.67 -23.48 -3.95
CA PHE A 130 8.18 -24.78 -3.54
C PHE A 130 7.91 -25.70 -4.74
N LEU A 131 7.19 -25.22 -5.76
CA LEU A 131 6.94 -25.92 -7.02
C LEU A 131 8.24 -26.30 -7.73
N LYS A 132 9.21 -25.39 -7.80
CA LYS A 132 10.51 -25.66 -8.42
C LYS A 132 11.29 -26.73 -7.66
N LYS A 133 11.27 -26.71 -6.32
CA LYS A 133 11.86 -27.77 -5.49
C LYS A 133 11.17 -29.12 -5.69
N LEU A 134 9.85 -29.11 -5.83
CA LEU A 134 9.06 -30.32 -6.09
C LEU A 134 9.39 -30.92 -7.46
N PHE A 135 9.51 -30.09 -8.51
CA PHE A 135 9.85 -30.53 -9.86
C PHE A 135 11.32 -30.93 -10.05
N TRP A 136 12.26 -30.34 -9.29
CA TRP A 136 13.68 -30.71 -9.38
C TRP A 136 14.06 -31.95 -8.56
N ASN A 137 13.19 -32.42 -7.66
CA ASN A 137 13.43 -33.65 -6.94
C ASN A 137 12.68 -34.82 -7.62
N PRO A 138 13.37 -35.71 -8.36
CA PRO A 138 12.72 -36.78 -9.12
C PRO A 138 11.91 -37.74 -8.24
N LEU A 139 12.31 -37.92 -6.98
CA LEU A 139 11.56 -38.73 -6.01
C LEU A 139 10.28 -38.03 -5.55
N ALA A 140 10.32 -36.71 -5.33
CA ALA A 140 9.13 -35.96 -4.91
C ALA A 140 8.10 -35.88 -6.05
N MET A 141 8.57 -35.82 -7.30
CA MET A 141 7.72 -35.89 -8.49
C MET A 141 7.07 -37.28 -8.63
N LEU A 142 7.81 -38.37 -8.37
CA LEU A 142 7.24 -39.72 -8.32
C LEU A 142 6.18 -39.87 -7.22
N ILE A 143 6.45 -39.39 -6.00
CA ILE A 143 5.50 -39.44 -4.89
C ILE A 143 4.22 -38.68 -5.26
N TYR A 144 4.35 -37.50 -5.86
CA TYR A 144 3.22 -36.70 -6.33
C TYR A 144 2.40 -37.42 -7.41
N LEU A 145 3.05 -38.04 -8.39
CA LEU A 145 2.40 -38.82 -9.45
C LEU A 145 1.62 -40.01 -8.88
N VAL A 146 2.21 -40.74 -7.93
CA VAL A 146 1.58 -41.87 -7.25
C VAL A 146 0.36 -41.43 -6.43
N THR A 147 0.47 -40.31 -5.70
CA THR A 147 -0.67 -39.77 -4.94
C THR A 147 -1.80 -39.31 -5.87
N LEU A 148 -1.47 -38.67 -6.99
CA LEU A 148 -2.47 -38.26 -7.98
C LEU A 148 -3.19 -39.46 -8.61
N LEU A 149 -2.45 -40.52 -8.97
CA LEU A 149 -3.00 -41.77 -9.48
C LEU A 149 -3.92 -42.46 -8.48
N LEU A 150 -3.55 -42.50 -7.19
CA LEU A 150 -4.39 -43.07 -6.14
C LEU A 150 -5.70 -42.29 -5.96
N ILE A 151 -5.66 -40.97 -6.00
CA ILE A 151 -6.86 -40.13 -5.91
C ILE A 151 -7.80 -40.41 -7.10
N VAL A 152 -7.27 -40.46 -8.32
CA VAL A 152 -8.04 -40.80 -9.52
C VAL A 152 -8.65 -42.19 -9.40
N TYR A 153 -7.86 -43.17 -8.95
CA TYR A 153 -8.34 -44.54 -8.75
C TYR A 153 -9.51 -44.59 -7.76
N VAL A 154 -9.40 -43.92 -6.61
CA VAL A 154 -10.48 -43.88 -5.60
C VAL A 154 -11.73 -43.20 -6.15
N VAL A 155 -11.59 -42.11 -6.91
CA VAL A 155 -12.73 -41.42 -7.52
C VAL A 155 -13.42 -42.33 -8.55
N VAL A 156 -12.66 -42.97 -9.43
CA VAL A 156 -13.20 -43.88 -10.46
C VAL A 156 -13.91 -45.08 -9.83
N MET A 157 -13.31 -45.71 -8.81
CA MET A 157 -13.94 -46.82 -8.09
C MET A 157 -15.27 -46.40 -7.46
N LYS A 158 -15.30 -45.22 -6.83
CA LYS A 158 -16.53 -44.70 -6.21
C LYS A 158 -17.62 -44.37 -7.25
N THR A 159 -17.23 -43.89 -8.43
CA THR A 159 -18.16 -43.65 -9.54
C THR A 159 -18.73 -44.95 -10.11
N LEU A 160 -17.90 -45.98 -10.25
CA LEU A 160 -18.32 -47.31 -10.73
C LEU A 160 -19.30 -47.97 -9.75
N GLU A 161 -19.03 -47.88 -8.46
CA GLU A 161 -19.90 -48.41 -7.41
C GLU A 161 -21.27 -47.70 -7.41
N SER A 162 -21.29 -46.38 -7.59
CA SER A 162 -22.52 -45.60 -7.72
C SER A 162 -23.33 -45.93 -8.98
N SER A 163 -22.69 -46.33 -10.09
CA SER A 163 -23.39 -46.76 -11.30
C SER A 163 -24.01 -48.15 -11.21
N ASN A 164 -23.36 -49.08 -10.50
CA ASN A 164 -23.89 -50.43 -10.29
C ASN A 164 -25.15 -50.43 -9.41
N ILE A 165 -25.21 -49.55 -8.40
CA ILE A 165 -26.39 -49.42 -7.51
C ILE A 165 -27.62 -48.89 -8.28
N LEU A 166 -27.43 -48.14 -9.37
CA LEU A 166 -28.53 -47.68 -10.23
C LEU A 166 -29.03 -48.79 -11.17
N SER A 167 -28.15 -49.69 -11.62
CA SER A 167 -28.53 -50.84 -12.47
C SER A 167 -29.46 -51.82 -11.74
N ASP A 168 -29.23 -52.07 -10.45
CA ASP A 168 -30.06 -52.99 -9.64
C ASP A 168 -31.43 -52.40 -9.24
N LYS A 169 -31.67 -51.10 -9.46
CA LYS A 169 -32.96 -50.46 -9.17
C LYS A 169 -33.93 -50.44 -10.36
N TYR A 170 -33.48 -50.82 -11.56
CA TYR A 170 -34.29 -50.82 -12.79
C TYR A 170 -34.52 -52.22 -13.37
N PHE A 171 -34.21 -53.28 -12.63
CA PHE A 171 -34.59 -54.67 -12.92
C PHE A 171 -35.55 -55.23 -11.87
#